data_AF-A0A382CAS9-F1
#
_entry.id   AF-A0A382CAS9-F1
#
_cell.length_a   1.000
_cell.length_b   1.000
_cell.length_c   1.000
_cell.angle_alpha   90.00
_cell.angle_beta   90.00
_cell.angle_gamma   90.00
#
_symmetry.space_group_name_H-M   'P 1'
#
loop_
_entity.id
_entity.type
_entity.pdbx_description
1 polymer ?
#
loop_
_entity_poly.entity_id
_entity_poly.type
_entity_poly.pdbx_seq_one_letter_code
_entity_poly.pdbx_strand_id
1 'polypeptide(L)'
;QRIGRLDRIGQTQTIHLHAPYLEGSPQEVLARWYHEGLNAFESNLVGANQLLKQFGGKVLALTTEFSEPAALDKLIADTAAKHKVIAKQMEKGRDRLLELNSYHPTEAKAIVGAIGAVDTDPRLEDFLLSVFDHFGIQVEDLGNRTYILQDHSVTTDSFPEIPSDGLVGTFARNHALGREDVSLLTSDHPMVTGAVDLLLGSEQGNCSFGVWADEKDKTLLLEAIFVLETLAPASLHADRFLPPTPVRVLVNHKKELLTLDLPELEKGLSHKLLDNPKIGRETIPAMFEAAETFAETKAKALVKKALSTMVAQLQDEINRLTSLREINNHVRPEEIDMAQQQLTELTDALGKARIRLDMVRLIWKGDPEVIRG
;
A
#
# COMPACT_ATOMS: atom_id res chain seq x y z
N GLN A 1 -16.73 -25.91 5.49
CA GLN A 1 -16.28 -25.40 4.17
C GLN A 1 -17.38 -24.67 3.41
N ARG A 2 -18.52 -25.31 3.08
CA ARG A 2 -19.62 -24.62 2.37
C ARG A 2 -20.11 -23.36 3.09
N ILE A 3 -20.40 -23.46 4.40
CA ILE A 3 -20.82 -22.34 5.24
C ILE A 3 -19.73 -21.25 5.29
N GLY A 4 -18.46 -21.65 5.51
CA GLY A 4 -17.31 -20.72 5.56
C GLY A 4 -16.94 -20.00 4.24
N ARG A 5 -17.69 -20.22 3.14
CA ARG A 5 -17.63 -19.30 1.99
C ARG A 5 -18.42 -18.02 2.24
N LEU A 6 -19.49 -18.11 3.04
CA LEU A 6 -20.29 -16.98 3.48
C LEU A 6 -19.88 -16.51 4.88
N ASP A 7 -19.75 -17.44 5.85
CA ASP A 7 -19.39 -17.15 7.25
C ASP A 7 -17.93 -16.71 7.37
N ARG A 8 -17.71 -15.42 7.08
CA ARG A 8 -16.43 -14.73 7.08
C ARG A 8 -16.60 -13.35 7.69
N ILE A 9 -15.54 -12.85 8.29
CA ILE A 9 -15.47 -11.45 8.74
C ILE A 9 -15.67 -10.55 7.51
N GLY A 10 -16.58 -9.58 7.61
CA GLY A 10 -16.94 -8.67 6.52
C GLY A 10 -18.35 -8.84 5.97
N GLN A 11 -19.09 -9.89 6.37
CA GLN A 11 -20.52 -10.00 6.05
C GLN A 11 -21.34 -8.91 6.75
N THR A 12 -22.34 -8.39 6.04
CA THR A 12 -23.19 -7.28 6.53
C THR A 12 -24.46 -7.75 7.24
N GLN A 13 -24.86 -9.02 7.05
CA GLN A 13 -26.11 -9.58 7.55
C GLN A 13 -25.91 -10.98 8.14
N THR A 14 -26.86 -11.39 8.99
CA THR A 14 -26.93 -12.75 9.51
C THR A 14 -27.19 -13.75 8.38
N ILE A 15 -26.46 -14.86 8.39
CA ILE A 15 -26.62 -15.93 7.40
C ILE A 15 -27.82 -16.79 7.79
N HIS A 16 -28.80 -16.88 6.90
CA HIS A 16 -29.94 -17.78 7.05
C HIS A 16 -29.68 -19.06 6.26
N LEU A 17 -29.53 -20.18 6.96
CA LEU A 17 -29.34 -21.50 6.34
C LEU A 17 -30.68 -22.22 6.22
N HIS A 18 -31.08 -22.52 4.99
CA HIS A 18 -32.23 -23.36 4.70
C HIS A 18 -31.72 -24.73 4.24
N ALA A 19 -32.00 -25.77 5.01
CA ALA A 19 -31.60 -27.15 4.71
C ALA A 19 -32.84 -28.03 4.48
N PRO A 20 -33.52 -27.91 3.32
CA PRO A 20 -34.65 -28.77 3.00
C PRO A 20 -34.19 -30.22 2.77
N TYR A 21 -34.93 -31.16 3.33
CA TYR A 21 -34.73 -32.60 3.14
C TYR A 21 -36.08 -33.31 3.01
N LEU A 22 -36.07 -34.53 2.47
CA LEU A 22 -37.26 -35.36 2.38
C LEU A 22 -37.45 -36.15 3.68
N GLU A 23 -38.67 -36.17 4.20
CA GLU A 23 -39.02 -37.01 5.35
C GLU A 23 -38.86 -38.50 4.99
N GLY A 24 -38.33 -39.30 5.91
CA GLY A 24 -38.04 -40.72 5.72
C GLY A 24 -36.81 -41.01 4.87
N SER A 25 -36.01 -40.00 4.52
CA SER A 25 -34.87 -40.16 3.61
C SER A 25 -33.52 -40.22 4.32
N PRO A 26 -32.47 -40.76 3.68
CA PRO A 26 -31.09 -40.66 4.17
C PRO A 26 -30.66 -39.22 4.47
N GLN A 27 -31.21 -38.24 3.76
CA GLN A 27 -30.92 -36.82 3.96
C GLN A 27 -31.50 -36.29 5.27
N GLU A 28 -32.63 -36.82 5.75
CA GLU A 28 -33.18 -36.48 7.08
C GLU A 28 -32.20 -36.87 8.19
N VAL A 29 -31.67 -38.10 8.14
CA VAL A 29 -30.66 -38.58 9.11
C VAL A 29 -29.46 -37.63 9.17
N LEU A 30 -28.93 -37.24 8.01
CA LEU A 30 -27.79 -36.33 7.94
C LEU A 30 -28.16 -34.93 8.44
N ALA A 31 -29.28 -34.37 8.01
CA ALA A 31 -29.70 -33.03 8.38
C ALA A 31 -29.91 -32.91 9.90
N ARG A 32 -30.66 -33.85 10.49
CA ARG A 32 -30.91 -33.90 11.93
C ARG A 32 -29.63 -34.17 12.72
N TRP A 33 -28.75 -35.06 12.25
CA TRP A 33 -27.47 -35.30 12.93
C TRP A 33 -26.53 -34.09 12.88
N TYR A 34 -26.41 -33.42 11.73
CA TYR A 34 -25.60 -32.19 11.62
C TYR A 34 -26.15 -31.05 12.48
N HIS A 35 -27.48 -30.92 12.58
CA HIS A 35 -28.11 -29.86 13.38
C HIS A 35 -28.16 -30.21 14.86
N GLU A 36 -28.93 -31.23 15.23
CA GLU A 36 -29.26 -31.55 16.63
C GLU A 36 -28.08 -32.24 17.34
N GLY A 37 -27.32 -33.08 16.61
CA GLY A 37 -26.20 -33.84 17.18
C GLY A 37 -24.91 -33.01 17.25
N LEU A 38 -24.57 -32.35 16.16
CA LEU A 38 -23.30 -31.63 16.01
C LEU A 38 -23.41 -30.12 16.18
N ASN A 39 -24.60 -29.52 16.07
CA ASN A 39 -24.80 -28.07 15.98
C ASN A 39 -23.91 -27.38 14.92
N ALA A 40 -23.70 -28.06 13.79
CA ALA A 40 -22.76 -27.66 12.75
C ALA A 40 -23.29 -26.57 11.80
N PHE A 41 -24.59 -26.25 11.86
CA PHE A 41 -25.19 -25.17 11.06
C PHE A 41 -25.12 -23.81 11.75
N GLU A 42 -25.33 -23.78 13.07
CA GLU A 42 -25.37 -22.52 13.83
C GLU A 42 -24.02 -22.15 14.45
N SER A 43 -23.11 -23.11 14.60
CA SER A 43 -21.83 -22.89 15.26
C SER A 43 -20.68 -23.63 14.59
N ASN A 44 -19.47 -23.11 14.79
CA ASN A 44 -18.25 -23.75 14.32
C ASN A 44 -18.03 -25.08 15.07
N LEU A 45 -18.09 -26.19 14.33
CA LEU A 45 -17.96 -27.52 14.88
C LEU A 45 -16.54 -27.80 15.38
N VAL A 46 -16.41 -28.03 16.69
CA VAL A 46 -15.14 -28.39 17.34
C VAL A 46 -15.03 -29.91 17.46
N GLY A 47 -13.84 -30.46 17.17
CA GLY A 47 -13.59 -31.90 17.33
C GLY A 47 -14.31 -32.79 16.31
N ALA A 48 -14.68 -32.24 15.15
CA ALA A 48 -15.39 -32.93 14.07
C ALA A 48 -14.79 -34.32 13.74
N ASN A 49 -13.47 -34.42 13.64
CA ASN A 49 -12.79 -35.69 13.33
C ASN A 49 -12.98 -36.76 14.41
N GLN A 50 -13.01 -36.38 15.69
CA GLN A 50 -13.22 -37.33 16.79
C GLN A 50 -14.67 -37.84 16.77
N LEU A 51 -15.63 -36.93 16.58
CA LEU A 51 -17.04 -37.27 16.47
C LEU A 51 -17.31 -38.15 15.25
N LEU A 52 -16.70 -37.84 14.09
CA LEU A 52 -16.83 -38.64 12.88
C LEU A 52 -16.27 -40.05 13.05
N LYS A 53 -15.10 -40.21 13.68
CA LYS A 53 -14.53 -41.55 13.95
C LYS A 53 -15.43 -42.37 14.88
N GLN A 54 -16.06 -41.74 15.86
CA GLN A 54 -16.88 -42.44 16.86
C GLN A 54 -18.28 -42.78 16.36
N PHE A 55 -18.91 -41.88 15.60
CA PHE A 55 -20.32 -41.98 15.22
C PHE A 55 -20.56 -42.17 13.72
N GLY A 56 -19.58 -41.87 12.86
CA GLY A 56 -19.74 -41.87 11.40
C GLY A 56 -20.21 -43.21 10.82
N GLY A 57 -19.70 -44.34 11.34
CA GLY A 57 -20.18 -45.67 10.92
C GLY A 57 -21.65 -45.92 11.27
N LYS A 58 -22.12 -45.41 12.42
CA LYS A 58 -23.53 -45.53 12.85
C LYS A 58 -24.44 -44.62 12.02
N VAL A 59 -23.98 -43.41 11.70
CA VAL A 59 -24.68 -42.50 10.78
C VAL A 59 -24.85 -43.18 9.42
N LEU A 60 -23.76 -43.74 8.86
CA LEU A 60 -23.79 -44.38 7.54
C LEU A 60 -24.75 -45.58 7.48
N ALA A 61 -24.78 -46.39 8.55
CA ALA A 61 -25.73 -47.49 8.67
C ALA A 61 -27.19 -46.99 8.63
N LEU A 62 -27.52 -45.97 9.44
CA LEU A 62 -28.87 -45.39 9.46
C LEU A 62 -29.25 -44.69 8.14
N THR A 63 -28.29 -44.15 7.39
CA THR A 63 -28.55 -43.58 6.06
C THR A 63 -28.80 -44.64 5.00
N THR A 64 -28.38 -45.90 5.23
CA THR A 64 -28.58 -46.99 4.25
C THR A 64 -29.90 -47.72 4.48
N GLU A 65 -30.31 -47.86 5.75
CA GLU A 65 -31.53 -48.56 6.17
C GLU A 65 -32.35 -47.70 7.15
N PHE A 66 -32.98 -46.63 6.64
CA PHE A 66 -33.84 -45.78 7.48
C PHE A 66 -35.13 -46.52 7.84
N SER A 67 -35.11 -47.21 8.98
CA SER A 67 -36.22 -48.07 9.44
C SER A 67 -36.72 -47.73 10.85
N GLU A 68 -35.90 -47.04 11.67
CA GLU A 68 -36.22 -46.77 13.09
C GLU A 68 -35.88 -45.33 13.52
N PRO A 69 -36.87 -44.43 13.63
CA PRO A 69 -36.67 -43.06 14.14
C PRO A 69 -36.05 -43.00 15.55
N ALA A 70 -36.37 -43.96 16.41
CA ALA A 70 -35.83 -44.03 17.78
C ALA A 70 -34.30 -44.27 17.81
N ALA A 71 -33.76 -44.97 16.82
CA ALA A 71 -32.32 -45.20 16.70
C ALA A 71 -31.58 -43.90 16.32
N LEU A 72 -32.20 -43.06 15.48
CA LEU A 72 -31.68 -41.74 15.12
C LEU A 72 -31.67 -40.80 16.33
N ASP A 73 -32.77 -40.71 17.08
CA ASP A 73 -32.85 -39.83 18.26
C ASP A 73 -31.80 -40.19 19.32
N LYS A 74 -31.56 -41.49 19.52
CA LYS A 74 -30.51 -41.97 20.41
C LYS A 74 -29.12 -41.58 19.91
N LEU A 75 -28.84 -41.75 18.62
CA LEU A 75 -27.56 -41.37 18.03
C LEU A 75 -27.30 -39.86 18.15
N ILE A 76 -28.33 -39.05 17.93
CA ILE A 76 -28.29 -37.59 18.10
C ILE A 76 -27.96 -37.24 19.55
N ALA A 77 -28.69 -37.80 20.51
CA ALA A 77 -28.46 -37.54 21.93
C ALA A 77 -27.03 -37.95 22.38
N ASP A 78 -26.56 -39.12 21.97
CA ASP A 78 -25.22 -39.61 22.26
C ASP A 78 -24.14 -38.70 21.63
N THR A 79 -24.37 -38.28 20.39
CA THR A 79 -23.46 -37.36 19.67
C THR A 79 -23.41 -36.01 20.37
N ALA A 80 -24.56 -35.41 20.71
CA ALA A 80 -24.65 -34.11 21.37
C ALA A 80 -23.97 -34.13 22.75
N ALA A 81 -24.19 -35.20 23.54
CA ALA A 81 -23.53 -35.38 24.82
C ALA A 81 -22.00 -35.43 24.66
N LYS A 82 -21.50 -36.19 23.67
CA LYS A 82 -20.07 -36.29 23.41
C LYS A 82 -19.49 -34.99 22.87
N HIS A 83 -20.20 -34.30 21.98
CA HIS A 83 -19.80 -33.01 21.44
C HIS A 83 -19.61 -31.98 22.56
N LYS A 84 -20.55 -31.90 23.50
CA LYS A 84 -20.45 -31.02 24.68
C LYS A 84 -19.21 -31.30 25.53
N VAL A 85 -18.85 -32.58 25.71
CA VAL A 85 -17.63 -32.97 26.43
C VAL A 85 -16.38 -32.52 25.70
N ILE A 86 -16.30 -32.77 24.38
CA ILE A 86 -15.15 -32.39 23.55
C ILE A 86 -15.01 -30.87 23.51
N ALA A 87 -16.10 -30.13 23.29
CA ALA A 87 -16.11 -28.68 23.27
C ALA A 87 -15.55 -28.10 24.58
N LYS A 88 -15.98 -28.61 25.73
CA LYS A 88 -15.46 -28.19 27.05
C LYS A 88 -13.99 -28.54 27.25
N GLN A 89 -13.52 -29.68 26.73
CA GLN A 89 -12.11 -30.05 26.80
C GLN A 89 -11.24 -29.12 25.95
N MET A 90 -11.71 -28.79 24.74
CA MET A 90 -11.02 -27.87 23.84
C MET A 90 -11.01 -26.45 24.40
N GLU A 91 -12.12 -25.98 24.97
CA GLU A 91 -12.19 -24.68 25.62
C GLU A 91 -11.19 -24.56 26.78
N LYS A 92 -11.03 -25.61 27.58
CA LYS A 92 -10.01 -25.68 28.65
C LYS A 92 -8.57 -25.73 28.12
N GLY A 93 -8.38 -26.25 26.91
CA GLY A 93 -7.08 -26.29 26.23
C GLY A 93 -6.71 -24.99 25.54
N ARG A 94 -7.59 -23.98 25.50
CA ARG A 94 -7.29 -22.67 24.90
C ARG A 94 -6.32 -21.91 25.78
N ASP A 95 -5.21 -21.52 25.20
CA ASP A 95 -4.29 -20.57 25.83
C ASP A 95 -4.84 -19.15 25.66
N ARG A 96 -5.52 -18.67 26.71
CA ARG A 96 -6.13 -17.34 26.74
C ARG A 96 -5.11 -16.22 26.67
N LEU A 97 -3.89 -16.43 27.18
CA LEU A 97 -2.83 -15.42 27.12
C LEU A 97 -2.33 -15.29 25.69
N LEU A 98 -2.16 -16.41 24.99
CA LEU A 98 -1.82 -16.39 23.57
C LEU A 98 -2.90 -15.69 22.73
N GLU A 99 -4.18 -15.95 22.99
CA GLU A 99 -5.28 -15.28 22.28
C GLU A 99 -5.31 -13.77 22.52
N LEU A 100 -5.13 -13.34 23.77
CA LEU A 100 -5.03 -11.91 24.12
C LEU A 100 -3.81 -11.24 23.49
N ASN A 101 -2.68 -11.95 23.40
CA ASN A 101 -1.47 -11.46 22.77
C ASN A 101 -1.53 -11.49 21.23
N SER A 102 -2.46 -12.25 20.64
CA SER A 102 -2.58 -12.40 19.18
C SER A 102 -3.39 -11.27 18.52
N TYR A 103 -4.28 -10.61 19.27
CA TYR A 103 -5.12 -9.55 18.72
C TYR A 103 -5.28 -8.40 19.70
N HIS A 104 -4.71 -7.25 19.31
CA HIS A 104 -4.84 -5.99 20.04
C HIS A 104 -5.87 -5.08 19.35
N PRO A 105 -7.12 -4.99 19.85
CA PRO A 105 -8.22 -4.37 19.12
C PRO A 105 -8.04 -2.87 18.87
N THR A 106 -7.39 -2.16 19.79
CA THR A 106 -7.19 -0.70 19.68
C THR A 106 -6.18 -0.37 18.57
N GLU A 107 -5.04 -1.05 18.56
CA GLU A 107 -4.00 -0.90 17.55
C GLU A 107 -4.50 -1.34 16.17
N ALA A 108 -5.19 -2.48 16.11
CA ALA A 108 -5.78 -2.97 14.87
C ALA A 108 -6.80 -1.98 14.29
N LYS A 109 -7.66 -1.38 15.12
CA LYS A 109 -8.60 -0.34 14.66
C LYS A 109 -7.90 0.90 14.12
N ALA A 110 -6.81 1.33 14.74
CA ALA A 110 -6.02 2.46 14.27
C ALA A 110 -5.42 2.18 12.89
N ILE A 111 -4.85 0.98 12.69
CA ILE A 111 -4.28 0.55 11.41
C ILE A 111 -5.38 0.45 10.33
N VAL A 112 -6.52 -0.17 10.65
CA VAL A 112 -7.65 -0.26 9.71
C VAL A 112 -8.16 1.12 9.32
N GLY A 113 -8.25 2.05 10.28
CA GLY A 113 -8.63 3.44 10.01
C GLY A 113 -7.65 4.15 9.08
N ALA A 114 -6.34 3.95 9.29
CA ALA A 114 -5.30 4.52 8.43
C ALA A 114 -5.39 3.98 6.99
N ILE A 115 -5.57 2.67 6.82
CA ILE A 115 -5.76 2.04 5.50
C ILE A 115 -7.01 2.58 4.82
N GLY A 116 -8.13 2.68 5.55
CA GLY A 116 -9.38 3.23 5.01
C GLY A 116 -9.26 4.70 4.60
N ALA A 117 -8.45 5.50 5.31
CA ALA A 117 -8.16 6.88 4.92
C ALA A 117 -7.37 6.94 3.60
N VAL A 118 -6.40 6.03 3.39
CA VAL A 118 -5.65 5.94 2.13
C VAL A 118 -6.56 5.49 0.98
N ASP A 119 -7.42 4.49 1.19
CA ASP A 119 -8.33 3.99 0.14
C ASP A 119 -9.34 5.06 -0.33
N THR A 120 -9.68 6.03 0.52
CA THR A 120 -10.65 7.11 0.21
C THR A 120 -9.99 8.36 -0.37
N ASP A 121 -8.67 8.41 -0.42
CA ASP A 121 -7.92 9.54 -0.94
C ASP A 121 -7.98 9.57 -2.49
N PRO A 122 -8.49 10.65 -3.10
CA PRO A 122 -8.57 10.75 -4.56
C PRO A 122 -7.21 11.03 -5.22
N ARG A 123 -6.19 11.46 -4.46
CA ARG A 123 -4.91 11.91 -5.05
C ARG A 123 -4.21 10.85 -5.90
N LEU A 124 -4.28 9.59 -5.49
CA LEU A 124 -3.68 8.50 -6.27
C LEU A 124 -4.43 8.26 -7.58
N GLU A 125 -5.77 8.31 -7.52
CA GLU A 125 -6.65 8.15 -8.68
C GLU A 125 -6.44 9.29 -9.68
N ASP A 126 -6.50 10.54 -9.22
CA ASP A 126 -6.27 11.73 -10.05
C ASP A 126 -4.87 11.71 -10.70
N PHE A 127 -3.85 11.31 -9.94
CA PHE A 127 -2.49 11.15 -10.42
C PHE A 127 -2.40 10.09 -11.53
N LEU A 128 -2.96 8.90 -11.29
CA LEU A 128 -2.89 7.80 -12.26
C LEU A 128 -3.66 8.10 -13.54
N LEU A 129 -4.83 8.75 -13.45
CA LEU A 129 -5.57 9.19 -14.63
C LEU A 129 -4.74 10.15 -15.49
N SER A 130 -4.00 11.07 -14.85
CA SER A 130 -3.08 11.99 -15.53
C SER A 130 -1.90 11.26 -16.17
N VAL A 131 -1.37 10.24 -15.49
CA VAL A 131 -0.28 9.39 -16.02
C VAL A 131 -0.76 8.57 -17.22
N PHE A 132 -1.96 7.99 -17.14
CA PHE A 132 -2.56 7.25 -18.25
C PHE A 132 -2.76 8.13 -19.48
N ASP A 133 -3.29 9.34 -19.31
CA ASP A 133 -3.42 10.32 -20.40
C ASP A 133 -2.05 10.70 -20.99
N HIS A 134 -1.03 10.92 -20.14
CA HIS A 134 0.33 11.25 -20.58
C HIS A 134 0.95 10.15 -21.46
N PHE A 135 0.75 8.89 -21.11
CA PHE A 135 1.24 7.73 -21.88
C PHE A 135 0.28 7.28 -22.99
N GLY A 136 -0.85 7.97 -23.20
CA GLY A 136 -1.81 7.66 -24.25
C GLY A 136 -2.66 6.41 -24.01
N ILE A 137 -2.77 5.97 -22.76
CA ILE A 137 -3.63 4.85 -22.37
C ILE A 137 -5.08 5.30 -22.42
N GLN A 138 -5.91 4.53 -23.12
CA GLN A 138 -7.33 4.81 -23.16
C GLN A 138 -7.97 4.37 -21.85
N VAL A 139 -8.63 5.31 -21.19
CA VAL A 139 -9.37 5.10 -19.95
C VAL A 139 -10.87 5.29 -20.22
N GLU A 140 -11.66 4.25 -19.98
CA GLU A 140 -13.13 4.32 -20.02
C GLU A 140 -13.70 4.22 -18.60
N ASP A 141 -14.52 5.19 -18.20
CA ASP A 141 -15.14 5.24 -16.87
C ASP A 141 -16.40 4.36 -16.82
N LEU A 142 -16.40 3.38 -15.91
CA LEU A 142 -17.54 2.50 -15.62
C LEU A 142 -18.36 2.94 -14.39
N GLY A 143 -17.97 4.03 -13.73
CA GLY A 143 -18.52 4.50 -12.47
C GLY A 143 -17.92 3.77 -11.26
N ASN A 144 -18.29 4.21 -10.05
CA ASN A 144 -17.79 3.67 -8.78
C ASN A 144 -16.25 3.63 -8.69
N ARG A 145 -15.55 4.64 -9.25
CA ARG A 145 -14.08 4.70 -9.28
C ARG A 145 -13.45 3.48 -9.96
N THR A 146 -14.09 3.01 -11.04
CA THR A 146 -13.73 1.81 -11.79
C THR A 146 -13.57 2.17 -13.26
N TYR A 147 -12.47 1.70 -13.85
CA TYR A 147 -12.02 2.09 -15.17
C TYR A 147 -11.63 0.87 -16.00
N ILE A 148 -11.92 0.90 -17.30
CA ILE A 148 -11.31 0.00 -18.28
C ILE A 148 -10.08 0.70 -18.85
N LEU A 149 -8.94 0.06 -18.72
CA LEU A 149 -7.67 0.48 -19.29
C LEU A 149 -7.40 -0.36 -20.53
N GLN A 150 -7.21 0.30 -21.67
CA GLN A 150 -6.87 -0.36 -22.93
C GLN A 150 -5.59 0.25 -23.49
N ASP A 151 -4.65 -0.62 -23.87
CA ASP A 151 -3.48 -0.21 -24.63
C ASP A 151 -3.89 -0.06 -26.10
N HIS A 152 -3.80 1.17 -26.63
CA HIS A 152 -4.14 1.47 -28.02
C HIS A 152 -2.97 2.09 -28.79
N SER A 153 -1.78 2.23 -28.20
CA SER A 153 -0.69 3.01 -28.81
C SER A 153 0.65 2.25 -28.86
N VAL A 154 1.05 1.93 -30.09
CA VAL A 154 2.31 1.25 -30.50
C VAL A 154 3.57 2.14 -30.33
N THR A 155 3.48 3.26 -29.62
CA THR A 155 4.49 4.35 -29.69
C THR A 155 5.39 4.49 -28.47
N THR A 156 5.29 3.65 -27.44
CA THR A 156 6.17 3.72 -26.27
C THR A 156 6.54 2.32 -25.79
N ASP A 157 7.74 2.20 -25.21
CA ASP A 157 8.16 1.01 -24.47
C ASP A 157 7.00 0.55 -23.57
N SER A 158 6.65 -0.74 -23.67
CA SER A 158 5.42 -1.33 -23.12
C SER A 158 5.07 -0.79 -21.74
N PHE A 159 3.93 -0.10 -21.63
CA PHE A 159 3.40 0.31 -20.32
C PHE A 159 3.16 -0.95 -19.46
N PRO A 160 3.51 -0.93 -18.16
CA PRO A 160 3.48 -2.14 -17.37
C PRO A 160 2.08 -2.75 -17.23
N GLU A 161 2.02 -4.07 -17.40
CA GLU A 161 0.92 -4.94 -16.93
C GLU A 161 -0.50 -4.65 -17.48
N ILE A 162 -0.64 -4.04 -18.65
CA ILE A 162 -1.94 -3.97 -19.34
C ILE A 162 -2.07 -5.20 -20.26
N PRO A 163 -3.03 -6.13 -20.00
CA PRO A 163 -3.28 -7.25 -20.90
C PRO A 163 -3.80 -6.77 -22.27
N SER A 164 -3.61 -7.58 -23.32
CA SER A 164 -4.14 -7.27 -24.66
C SER A 164 -5.65 -7.05 -24.71
N ASP A 165 -6.38 -7.71 -23.81
CA ASP A 165 -7.84 -7.65 -23.74
C ASP A 165 -8.34 -6.51 -22.84
N GLY A 166 -7.42 -5.69 -22.32
CA GLY A 166 -7.66 -4.61 -21.36
C GLY A 166 -7.64 -5.08 -19.92
N LEU A 167 -7.56 -4.11 -19.00
CA LEU A 167 -7.65 -4.33 -17.56
C LEU A 167 -8.82 -3.53 -16.98
N VAL A 168 -9.63 -4.16 -16.13
CA VAL A 168 -10.62 -3.44 -15.31
C VAL A 168 -10.00 -3.16 -13.94
N GLY A 169 -9.68 -1.90 -13.69
CA GLY A 169 -9.10 -1.44 -12.42
C GLY A 169 -10.10 -0.65 -11.60
N THR A 170 -10.11 -0.81 -10.28
CA THR A 170 -10.93 0.00 -9.36
C THR A 170 -10.10 0.54 -8.21
N PHE A 171 -10.40 1.75 -7.76
CA PHE A 171 -9.88 2.32 -6.52
C PHE A 171 -10.80 2.02 -5.31
N ALA A 172 -11.95 1.38 -5.54
CA ALA A 172 -12.90 1.03 -4.49
C ALA A 172 -12.69 -0.41 -4.00
N ARG A 173 -12.06 -0.58 -2.82
CA ARG A 173 -11.79 -1.90 -2.22
C ARG A 173 -13.04 -2.77 -2.09
N ASN A 174 -14.17 -2.20 -1.68
CA ASN A 174 -15.43 -2.95 -1.54
C ASN A 174 -15.94 -3.49 -2.89
N HIS A 175 -15.65 -2.79 -4.00
CA HIS A 175 -16.01 -3.24 -5.33
C HIS A 175 -15.11 -4.42 -5.76
N ALA A 176 -13.79 -4.28 -5.60
CA ALA A 176 -12.83 -5.36 -5.87
C ALA A 176 -13.09 -6.63 -5.05
N LEU A 177 -13.48 -6.50 -3.78
CA LEU A 177 -13.81 -7.65 -2.94
C LEU A 177 -15.06 -8.42 -3.41
N GLY A 178 -15.98 -7.74 -4.09
CA GLY A 178 -17.18 -8.36 -4.65
C GLY A 178 -16.97 -8.99 -6.04
N ARG A 179 -15.86 -8.66 -6.71
CA ARG A 179 -15.57 -9.03 -8.09
C ARG A 179 -14.10 -9.42 -8.26
N GLU A 180 -13.85 -10.72 -8.31
CA GLU A 180 -12.49 -11.27 -8.51
C GLU A 180 -11.86 -10.89 -9.86
N ASP A 181 -12.68 -10.47 -10.83
CA ASP A 181 -12.25 -10.04 -12.15
C ASP A 181 -11.87 -8.55 -12.24
N VAL A 182 -11.99 -7.81 -11.13
CA VAL A 182 -11.62 -6.39 -11.04
C VAL A 182 -10.39 -6.23 -10.15
N SER A 183 -9.33 -5.62 -10.69
CA SER A 183 -8.09 -5.38 -9.96
C SER A 183 -8.20 -4.14 -9.07
N LEU A 184 -7.80 -4.26 -7.80
CA LEU A 184 -7.72 -3.13 -6.89
C LEU A 184 -6.43 -2.33 -7.14
N LEU A 185 -6.55 -1.10 -7.62
CA LEU A 185 -5.41 -0.21 -7.86
C LEU A 185 -5.01 0.49 -6.55
N THR A 186 -3.95 -0.01 -5.91
CA THR A 186 -3.30 0.62 -4.76
C THR A 186 -1.93 1.19 -5.15
N SER A 187 -1.29 1.95 -4.26
CA SER A 187 0.10 2.41 -4.46
C SER A 187 1.10 1.29 -4.73
N ASP A 188 0.81 0.10 -4.19
CA ASP A 188 1.68 -1.07 -4.27
C ASP A 188 1.31 -1.99 -5.44
N HIS A 189 0.28 -1.63 -6.21
CA HIS A 189 -0.09 -2.41 -7.40
C HIS A 189 1.04 -2.30 -8.43
N PRO A 190 1.51 -3.41 -9.03
CA PRO A 190 2.72 -3.37 -9.86
C PRO A 190 2.60 -2.49 -11.12
N MET A 191 1.41 -2.39 -11.74
CA MET A 191 1.12 -1.34 -12.74
C MET A 191 1.39 0.08 -12.22
N VAL A 192 0.98 0.41 -10.98
CA VAL A 192 1.16 1.75 -10.40
C VAL A 192 2.63 2.03 -10.15
N THR A 193 3.35 1.08 -9.54
CA THR A 193 4.80 1.23 -9.33
C THR A 193 5.54 1.33 -10.66
N GLY A 194 5.18 0.52 -11.65
CA GLY A 194 5.79 0.55 -12.97
C GLY A 194 5.49 1.85 -13.74
N ALA A 195 4.29 2.42 -13.58
CA ALA A 195 3.94 3.70 -14.17
C ALA A 195 4.74 4.86 -13.56
N VAL A 196 4.96 4.82 -12.24
CA VAL A 196 5.82 5.77 -11.52
C VAL A 196 7.27 5.62 -11.96
N ASP A 197 7.79 4.40 -12.07
CA ASP A 197 9.16 4.13 -12.52
C ASP A 197 9.37 4.61 -13.96
N LEU A 198 8.38 4.39 -14.85
CA LEU A 198 8.43 4.88 -16.23
C LEU A 198 8.46 6.41 -16.29
N LEU A 199 7.65 7.07 -15.47
CA LEU A 199 7.62 8.53 -15.38
C LEU A 199 8.94 9.09 -14.84
N LEU A 200 9.46 8.53 -13.74
CA LEU A 200 10.70 8.98 -13.11
C LEU A 200 11.96 8.60 -13.89
N GLY A 201 11.88 7.56 -14.73
CA GLY A 201 12.94 7.15 -15.65
C GLY A 201 13.00 7.97 -16.95
N SER A 202 11.95 8.74 -17.25
CA SER A 202 11.89 9.59 -18.43
C SER A 202 12.70 10.87 -18.24
N GLU A 203 13.35 11.35 -19.32
CA GLU A 203 13.99 12.67 -19.33
C GLU A 203 13.00 13.82 -19.58
N GLN A 204 11.74 13.49 -19.93
CA GLN A 204 10.72 14.49 -20.20
C GLN A 204 10.34 15.24 -18.92
N GLY A 205 10.41 16.57 -18.97
CA GLY A 205 10.12 17.44 -17.81
C GLY A 205 11.34 17.88 -17.02
N ASN A 206 12.53 17.32 -17.27
CA ASN A 206 13.77 17.69 -16.58
C ASN A 206 14.22 19.12 -16.86
N CYS A 207 13.89 19.67 -18.03
CA CYS A 207 14.27 21.02 -18.41
C CYS A 207 13.07 21.75 -19.03
N SER A 208 12.71 22.90 -18.47
CA SER A 208 11.65 23.75 -19.04
C SER A 208 11.96 25.24 -18.93
N PHE A 209 11.32 26.02 -19.80
CA PHE A 209 11.37 27.48 -19.78
C PHE A 209 9.94 28.04 -19.73
N GLY A 210 9.66 28.83 -18.69
CA GLY A 210 8.36 29.44 -18.47
C GLY A 210 8.42 30.96 -18.45
N VAL A 211 7.33 31.60 -18.83
CA VAL A 211 7.15 33.05 -18.70
C VAL A 211 6.08 33.32 -17.66
N TRP A 212 6.43 34.13 -16.67
CA TRP A 212 5.50 34.69 -15.70
C TRP A 212 5.21 36.13 -16.10
N ALA A 213 4.01 36.37 -16.62
CA ALA A 213 3.55 37.71 -16.98
C ALA A 213 3.48 38.62 -15.74
N ASP A 214 4.37 39.61 -15.68
CA ASP A 214 4.33 40.70 -14.70
C ASP A 214 4.93 41.97 -15.36
N GLU A 215 4.11 43.00 -15.52
CA GLU A 215 4.50 44.25 -16.17
C GLU A 215 5.47 45.09 -15.32
N LYS A 216 5.52 44.85 -13.99
CA LYS A 216 6.21 45.73 -13.03
C LYS A 216 7.59 45.24 -12.62
N ASP A 217 7.84 43.94 -12.70
CA ASP A 217 9.05 43.32 -12.18
C ASP A 217 9.72 42.45 -13.25
N LYS A 218 10.92 42.87 -13.67
CA LYS A 218 11.75 42.14 -14.63
C LYS A 218 12.80 41.35 -13.88
N THR A 219 12.56 40.07 -13.68
CA THR A 219 13.48 39.21 -12.92
C THR A 219 13.63 37.85 -13.56
N LEU A 220 14.85 37.33 -13.55
CA LEU A 220 15.14 35.94 -13.90
C LEU A 220 15.09 35.09 -12.64
N LEU A 221 14.32 34.01 -12.68
CA LEU A 221 14.24 33.01 -11.62
C LEU A 221 14.72 31.66 -12.16
N LEU A 222 15.40 30.90 -11.31
CA LEU A 222 15.79 29.52 -11.56
C LEU A 222 15.17 28.67 -10.46
N GLU A 223 14.26 27.79 -10.88
CA GLU A 223 13.79 26.71 -10.04
C GLU A 223 14.59 25.46 -10.34
N ALA A 224 15.14 24.85 -9.29
CA ALA A 224 15.86 23.59 -9.36
C ALA A 224 15.25 22.63 -8.34
N ILE A 225 14.93 21.41 -8.78
CA ILE A 225 14.53 20.31 -7.93
C ILE A 225 15.70 19.35 -7.86
N PHE A 226 16.26 19.23 -6.66
CA PHE A 226 17.27 18.23 -6.34
C PHE A 226 16.59 17.05 -5.66
N VAL A 227 16.97 15.82 -6.00
CA VAL A 227 16.52 14.63 -5.29
C VAL A 227 17.59 14.23 -4.28
N LEU A 228 17.21 14.22 -3.00
CA LEU A 228 18.03 13.64 -1.94
C LEU A 228 17.82 12.13 -1.93
N GLU A 229 18.86 11.39 -2.28
CA GLU A 229 18.84 9.93 -2.42
C GLU A 229 19.92 9.27 -1.56
N THR A 230 19.64 8.05 -1.11
CA THR A 230 20.59 7.21 -0.37
C THR A 230 20.89 5.95 -1.18
N LEU A 231 22.18 5.70 -1.43
CA LEU A 231 22.63 4.49 -2.12
C LEU A 231 22.83 3.38 -1.10
N ALA A 232 21.80 2.55 -0.92
CA ALA A 232 21.81 1.43 0.01
C ALA A 232 21.20 0.17 -0.63
N PRO A 233 21.63 -1.04 -0.22
CA PRO A 233 20.93 -2.27 -0.59
C PRO A 233 19.45 -2.23 -0.16
N ALA A 234 18.57 -2.76 -1.00
CA ALA A 234 17.12 -2.80 -0.73
C ALA A 234 16.78 -3.52 0.59
N SER A 235 17.60 -4.49 1.02
CA SER A 235 17.45 -5.20 2.29
C SER A 235 17.55 -4.32 3.53
N LEU A 236 18.19 -3.14 3.43
CA LEU A 236 18.28 -2.20 4.55
C LEU A 236 17.02 -1.36 4.75
N HIS A 237 16.16 -1.25 3.72
CA HIS A 237 14.95 -0.44 3.75
C HIS A 237 15.21 1.02 4.19
N ALA A 238 16.26 1.65 3.62
CA ALA A 238 16.64 3.02 3.93
C ALA A 238 15.55 4.04 3.58
N ASP A 239 14.73 3.73 2.58
CA ASP A 239 13.56 4.46 2.11
C ASP A 239 12.49 4.66 3.20
N ARG A 240 12.44 3.80 4.23
CA ARG A 240 11.57 4.00 5.40
C ARG A 240 11.87 5.28 6.18
N PHE A 241 13.12 5.73 6.15
CA PHE A 241 13.61 6.87 6.92
C PHE A 241 13.97 8.06 6.04
N LEU A 242 14.54 7.79 4.86
CA LEU A 242 14.92 8.79 3.88
C LEU A 242 14.61 8.26 2.46
N PRO A 243 13.34 8.29 2.04
CA PRO A 243 12.98 7.98 0.66
C PRO A 243 13.56 9.05 -0.28
N PRO A 244 13.66 8.80 -1.60
CA PRO A 244 14.03 9.82 -2.58
C PRO A 244 13.17 11.07 -2.39
N THR A 245 13.77 12.12 -1.81
CA THR A 245 13.01 13.28 -1.34
C THR A 245 13.33 14.49 -2.20
N PRO A 246 12.35 15.08 -2.90
CA PRO A 246 12.58 16.27 -3.70
C PRO A 246 12.83 17.50 -2.80
N VAL A 247 13.92 18.20 -3.08
CA VAL A 247 14.36 19.44 -2.45
C VAL A 247 14.25 20.56 -3.49
N ARG A 248 13.11 21.25 -3.45
CA ARG A 248 12.83 22.41 -4.31
C ARG A 248 13.61 23.63 -3.82
N VAL A 249 14.31 24.28 -4.75
CA VAL A 249 15.04 25.53 -4.54
C VAL A 249 14.68 26.51 -5.65
N LEU A 250 14.31 27.72 -5.27
CA LEU A 250 14.00 28.80 -6.20
C LEU A 250 14.91 29.98 -5.90
N VAL A 251 15.72 30.40 -6.87
CA VAL A 251 16.66 31.51 -6.72
C VAL A 251 16.41 32.59 -7.77
N ASN A 252 16.65 33.84 -7.41
CA ASN A 252 16.64 34.95 -8.37
C ASN A 252 18.03 35.23 -8.95
N HIS A 253 18.10 36.12 -9.95
CA HIS A 253 19.36 36.58 -10.55
C HIS A 253 20.36 37.22 -9.55
N LYS A 254 19.90 37.60 -8.35
CA LYS A 254 20.75 38.11 -7.27
C LYS A 254 21.27 37.00 -6.35
N LYS A 255 20.94 35.73 -6.63
CA LYS A 255 21.29 34.53 -5.85
C LYS A 255 20.62 34.47 -4.48
N GLU A 256 19.45 35.11 -4.35
CA GLU A 256 18.64 35.06 -3.13
C GLU A 256 17.63 33.92 -3.23
N LEU A 257 17.46 33.19 -2.13
CA LEU A 257 16.45 32.12 -2.02
C LEU A 257 15.06 32.74 -1.89
N LEU A 258 14.13 32.24 -2.69
CA LEU A 258 12.73 32.63 -2.69
C LEU A 258 11.84 31.46 -2.25
N THR A 259 10.77 31.76 -1.52
CA THR A 259 9.79 30.79 -1.01
C THR A 259 8.40 31.08 -1.56
N LEU A 260 8.32 31.43 -2.83
CA LEU A 260 7.07 31.78 -3.50
C LEU A 260 6.54 30.61 -4.32
N ASP A 261 5.22 30.48 -4.35
CA ASP A 261 4.54 29.58 -5.25
C ASP A 261 4.46 30.22 -6.63
N LEU A 262 4.74 29.40 -7.64
CA LEU A 262 4.75 29.86 -9.02
C LEU A 262 3.32 29.76 -9.57
N PRO A 263 2.83 30.79 -10.28
CA PRO A 263 1.56 30.68 -10.98
C PRO A 263 1.67 29.73 -12.18
N GLU A 264 0.57 29.52 -12.89
CA GLU A 264 0.62 28.92 -14.21
C GLU A 264 1.53 29.73 -15.12
N LEU A 265 2.55 29.07 -15.66
CA LEU A 265 3.55 29.69 -16.51
C LEU A 265 3.16 29.50 -17.96
N GLU A 266 3.30 30.56 -18.74
CA GLU A 266 3.11 30.49 -20.18
C GLU A 266 4.35 29.89 -20.84
N LYS A 267 4.15 29.16 -21.95
CA LYS A 267 5.26 28.62 -22.73
C LYS A 267 6.04 29.76 -23.39
N GLY A 268 7.31 29.88 -23.05
CA GLY A 268 8.22 30.87 -23.63
C GLY A 268 9.25 30.27 -24.57
N LEU A 269 9.86 31.12 -25.40
CA LEU A 269 10.99 30.77 -26.25
C LEU A 269 12.31 31.15 -25.56
N SER A 270 13.07 30.15 -25.11
CA SER A 270 14.31 30.36 -24.36
C SER A 270 15.43 31.04 -25.16
N HIS A 271 15.40 30.95 -26.48
CA HIS A 271 16.48 31.39 -27.38
C HIS A 271 16.77 32.89 -27.26
N LYS A 272 15.75 33.75 -27.24
CA LYS A 272 15.91 35.21 -27.12
C LYS A 272 16.65 35.61 -25.83
N LEU A 273 16.50 34.83 -24.76
CA LEU A 273 17.13 35.11 -23.46
C LEU A 273 18.55 34.53 -23.37
N LEU A 274 18.76 33.34 -23.94
CA LEU A 274 20.06 32.65 -23.98
C LEU A 274 21.04 33.25 -25.00
N ASP A 275 20.54 33.96 -26.02
CA ASP A 275 21.35 34.72 -26.98
C ASP A 275 22.17 35.83 -26.31
N ASN A 276 21.80 36.26 -25.09
CA ASN A 276 22.62 37.15 -24.29
C ASN A 276 23.74 36.34 -23.58
N PRO A 277 25.01 36.46 -24.01
CA PRO A 277 26.09 35.62 -23.50
C PRO A 277 26.36 35.81 -22.01
N LYS A 278 26.04 36.98 -21.43
CA LYS A 278 26.18 37.22 -19.98
C LYS A 278 25.16 36.43 -19.16
N ILE A 279 23.94 36.28 -19.66
CA ILE A 279 22.90 35.53 -18.98
C ILE A 279 23.24 34.04 -19.02
N GLY A 280 23.58 33.52 -20.21
CA GLY A 280 23.89 32.11 -20.41
C GLY A 280 25.19 31.64 -19.76
N ARG A 281 26.28 32.44 -19.82
CA ARG A 281 27.62 31.99 -19.36
C ARG A 281 28.00 32.42 -17.95
N GLU A 282 27.36 33.46 -17.40
CA GLU A 282 27.73 33.98 -16.07
C GLU A 282 26.55 33.89 -15.09
N THR A 283 25.39 34.43 -15.46
CA THR A 283 24.26 34.58 -14.52
C THR A 283 23.65 33.23 -14.15
N ILE A 284 23.29 32.41 -15.14
CA ILE A 284 22.67 31.10 -14.90
C ILE A 284 23.61 30.15 -14.13
N PRO A 285 24.89 29.98 -14.51
CA PRO A 285 25.83 29.16 -13.72
C PRO A 285 25.97 29.64 -12.26
N ALA A 286 26.06 30.95 -12.03
CA ALA A 286 26.14 31.48 -10.67
C ALA A 286 24.84 31.27 -9.86
N MET A 287 23.68 31.24 -10.52
CA MET A 287 22.41 30.88 -9.89
C MET A 287 22.36 29.39 -9.53
N PHE A 288 22.90 28.50 -10.38
CA PHE A 288 23.02 27.08 -10.08
C PHE A 288 23.89 26.79 -8.85
N GLU A 289 25.08 27.39 -8.77
CA GLU A 289 25.97 27.24 -7.61
C GLU A 289 25.29 27.68 -6.30
N ALA A 290 24.54 28.79 -6.35
CA ALA A 290 23.75 29.25 -5.22
C ALA A 290 22.63 28.26 -4.88
N ALA A 291 21.90 27.76 -5.88
CA ALA A 291 20.82 26.79 -5.69
C ALA A 291 21.32 25.48 -5.07
N GLU A 292 22.47 24.96 -5.53
CA GLU A 292 23.12 23.78 -4.99
C GLU A 292 23.51 23.98 -3.52
N THR A 293 24.12 25.13 -3.18
CA THR A 293 24.48 25.46 -1.78
C THR A 293 23.25 25.48 -0.86
N PHE A 294 22.13 26.06 -1.33
CA PHE A 294 20.87 26.06 -0.57
C PHE A 294 20.28 24.64 -0.46
N ALA A 295 20.34 23.85 -1.54
CA ALA A 295 19.87 22.47 -1.54
C ALA A 295 20.67 21.60 -0.57
N GLU A 296 22.00 21.70 -0.55
CA GLU A 296 22.85 20.99 0.40
C GLU A 296 22.52 21.33 1.85
N THR A 297 22.27 22.62 2.14
CA THR A 297 21.92 23.06 3.50
C THR A 297 20.61 22.44 3.95
N LYS A 298 19.58 22.45 3.08
CA LYS A 298 18.29 21.80 3.34
C LYS A 298 18.45 20.28 3.47
N ALA A 299 19.23 19.65 2.59
CA ALA A 299 19.47 18.21 2.60
C ALA A 299 20.16 17.76 3.89
N LYS A 300 21.19 18.48 4.36
CA LYS A 300 21.85 18.20 5.65
C LYS A 300 20.87 18.22 6.82
N ALA A 301 19.91 19.14 6.82
CA ALA A 301 18.86 19.19 7.84
C ALA A 301 17.91 17.99 7.76
N LEU A 302 17.51 17.57 6.55
CA LEU A 302 16.67 16.38 6.34
C LEU A 302 17.39 15.09 6.75
N VAL A 303 18.64 14.90 6.35
CA VAL A 303 19.47 13.76 6.73
C VAL A 303 19.62 13.68 8.25
N LYS A 304 19.90 14.82 8.92
CA LYS A 304 20.00 14.86 10.39
C LYS A 304 18.69 14.44 11.07
N LYS A 305 17.55 14.90 10.55
CA LYS A 305 16.23 14.52 11.05
C LYS A 305 15.99 13.02 10.87
N ALA A 306 16.20 12.50 9.66
CA ALA A 306 16.04 11.08 9.32
C ALA A 306 16.92 10.18 10.20
N LEU A 307 18.20 10.52 10.38
CA LEU A 307 19.12 9.82 11.27
C LEU A 307 18.59 9.81 12.72
N SER A 308 18.13 10.95 13.23
CA SER A 308 17.61 11.00 14.62
C SER A 308 16.38 10.11 14.82
N THR A 309 15.45 10.11 13.85
CA THR A 309 14.24 9.29 13.89
C THR A 309 14.57 7.80 13.77
N MET A 310 15.45 7.45 12.84
CA MET A 310 15.92 6.07 12.63
C MET A 310 16.61 5.52 13.88
N VAL A 311 17.58 6.26 14.43
CA VAL A 311 18.30 5.84 15.64
C VAL A 311 17.33 5.66 16.79
N ALA A 312 16.40 6.60 17.01
CA ALA A 312 15.42 6.49 18.09
C ALA A 312 14.54 5.24 17.95
N GLN A 313 14.02 4.98 16.74
CA GLN A 313 13.15 3.83 16.50
C GLN A 313 13.86 2.49 16.61
N LEU A 314 15.04 2.34 15.99
CA LEU A 314 15.79 1.09 16.03
C LEU A 314 16.39 0.83 17.42
N GLN A 315 16.83 1.87 18.13
CA GLN A 315 17.33 1.71 19.49
C GLN A 315 16.22 1.30 20.46
N ASP A 316 15.00 1.84 20.31
CA ASP A 316 13.84 1.41 21.09
C ASP A 316 13.54 -0.07 20.87
N GLU A 317 13.57 -0.53 19.62
CA GLU A 317 13.37 -1.95 19.29
C GLU A 317 14.49 -2.84 19.84
N ILE A 318 15.76 -2.42 19.74
CA ILE A 318 16.91 -3.15 20.31
C ILE A 318 16.75 -3.26 21.83
N ASN A 319 16.36 -2.18 22.50
CA ASN A 319 16.12 -2.16 23.94
C ASN A 319 14.97 -3.11 24.30
N ARG A 320 13.87 -3.06 23.55
CA ARG A 320 12.71 -3.95 23.72
C ARG A 320 13.11 -5.43 23.58
N LEU A 321 13.83 -5.80 22.53
CA LEU A 321 14.31 -7.16 22.31
C LEU A 321 15.26 -7.62 23.42
N THR A 322 16.15 -6.73 23.87
CA THR A 322 17.08 -7.01 24.97
C THR A 322 16.33 -7.28 26.28
N SER A 323 15.38 -6.41 26.65
CA SER A 323 14.56 -6.61 27.85
C SER A 323 13.66 -7.85 27.75
N LEU A 324 13.10 -8.14 26.58
CA LEU A 324 12.32 -9.36 26.37
C LEU A 324 13.19 -10.61 26.53
N ARG A 325 14.43 -10.59 26.07
CA ARG A 325 15.35 -11.71 26.19
C ARG A 325 15.72 -12.04 27.65
N GLU A 326 15.75 -11.05 28.54
CA GLU A 326 15.99 -11.28 29.98
C GLU A 326 14.91 -12.16 30.62
N ILE A 327 13.69 -12.14 30.06
CA ILE A 327 12.50 -12.80 30.62
C ILE A 327 12.02 -13.97 29.73
N ASN A 328 12.39 -13.98 28.45
CA ASN A 328 11.92 -14.92 27.44
C ASN A 328 13.08 -15.50 26.60
N ASN A 329 13.27 -16.82 26.68
CA ASN A 329 14.31 -17.55 25.95
C ASN A 329 14.00 -17.79 24.46
N HIS A 330 12.82 -17.37 23.98
CA HIS A 330 12.47 -17.44 22.56
C HIS A 330 13.12 -16.32 21.72
N VAL A 331 13.61 -15.25 22.34
CA VAL A 331 14.35 -14.18 21.63
C VAL A 331 15.79 -14.65 21.41
N ARG A 332 16.19 -14.80 20.16
CA ARG A 332 17.52 -15.30 19.80
C ARG A 332 18.55 -14.16 19.89
N PRO A 333 19.80 -14.44 20.32
CA PRO A 333 20.88 -13.46 20.28
C PRO A 333 21.08 -12.83 18.90
N GLU A 334 20.98 -13.67 17.86
CA GLU A 334 21.12 -13.28 16.47
C GLU A 334 20.15 -12.17 16.06
N GLU A 335 18.94 -12.11 16.64
CA GLU A 335 17.95 -11.08 16.30
C GLU A 335 18.36 -9.70 16.81
N ILE A 336 19.01 -9.64 17.97
CA ILE A 336 19.55 -8.40 18.54
C ILE A 336 20.78 -7.97 17.75
N ASP A 337 21.67 -8.91 17.42
CA ASP A 337 22.87 -8.64 16.64
C ASP A 337 22.51 -8.12 15.24
N MET A 338 21.51 -8.70 14.58
CA MET A 338 20.97 -8.24 13.29
C MET A 338 20.41 -6.81 13.40
N ALA A 339 19.64 -6.51 14.44
CA ALA A 339 19.09 -5.16 14.64
C ALA A 339 20.21 -4.11 14.88
N GLN A 340 21.23 -4.47 15.64
CA GLN A 340 22.40 -3.61 15.89
C GLN A 340 23.25 -3.40 14.62
N GLN A 341 23.41 -4.45 13.81
CA GLN A 341 24.06 -4.36 12.52
C GLN A 341 23.27 -3.47 11.57
N GLN A 342 21.95 -3.66 11.47
CA GLN A 342 21.07 -2.82 10.66
C GLN A 342 21.16 -1.35 11.05
N LEU A 343 21.16 -1.03 12.36
CA LEU A 343 21.34 0.33 12.86
C LEU A 343 22.66 0.95 12.38
N THR A 344 23.75 0.17 12.43
CA THR A 344 25.09 0.63 12.02
C THR A 344 25.16 0.86 10.51
N GLU A 345 24.69 -0.10 9.71
CA GLU A 345 24.71 -0.03 8.25
C GLU A 345 23.81 1.10 7.72
N LEU A 346 22.62 1.29 8.30
CA LEU A 346 21.75 2.40 7.93
C LEU A 346 22.33 3.75 8.33
N THR A 347 22.99 3.86 9.48
CA THR A 347 23.65 5.11 9.90
C THR A 347 24.73 5.52 8.90
N ASP A 348 25.55 4.58 8.45
CA ASP A 348 26.57 4.82 7.42
C ASP A 348 25.93 5.19 6.06
N ALA A 349 24.90 4.45 5.65
CA ALA A 349 24.20 4.70 4.39
C ALA A 349 23.55 6.09 4.34
N LEU A 350 22.74 6.44 5.35
CA LEU A 350 22.09 7.75 5.43
C LEU A 350 23.11 8.89 5.58
N GLY A 351 24.23 8.64 6.27
CA GLY A 351 25.33 9.60 6.37
C GLY A 351 26.00 9.92 5.03
N LYS A 352 25.93 9.00 4.07
CA LYS A 352 26.45 9.14 2.68
C LYS A 352 25.37 9.57 1.68
N ALA A 353 24.18 9.97 2.13
CA ALA A 353 23.14 10.47 1.26
C ALA A 353 23.65 11.65 0.43
N ARG A 354 23.25 11.70 -0.84
CA ARG A 354 23.68 12.73 -1.79
C ARG A 354 22.48 13.41 -2.42
N ILE A 355 22.69 14.64 -2.88
CA ILE A 355 21.73 15.32 -3.74
C ILE A 355 22.11 15.11 -5.20
N ARG A 356 21.12 14.88 -6.06
CA ARG A 356 21.24 14.84 -7.51
C ARG A 356 20.30 15.88 -8.11
N LEU A 357 20.77 16.69 -9.06
CA LEU A 357 19.87 17.57 -9.81
C LEU A 357 18.97 16.72 -10.72
N ASP A 358 17.67 16.95 -10.65
CA ASP A 358 16.68 16.16 -11.39
C ASP A 358 15.91 17.02 -12.39
N MET A 359 15.37 18.17 -11.93
CA MET A 359 14.66 19.11 -12.78
C MET A 359 15.18 20.54 -12.63
N VAL A 360 15.20 21.25 -13.75
CA VAL A 360 15.46 22.68 -13.85
C VAL A 360 14.35 23.37 -14.63
N ARG A 361 13.84 24.46 -14.08
CA ARG A 361 12.94 25.36 -14.76
C ARG A 361 13.45 26.79 -14.68
N LEU A 362 13.78 27.35 -15.84
CA LEU A 362 14.17 28.75 -15.96
C LEU A 362 12.91 29.58 -16.23
N ILE A 363 12.73 30.67 -15.46
CA ILE A 363 11.51 31.46 -15.50
C ILE A 363 11.87 32.92 -15.73
N TRP A 364 11.30 33.50 -16.78
CA TRP A 364 11.32 34.93 -16.98
C TRP A 364 10.07 35.56 -16.39
N LYS A 365 10.25 36.40 -15.37
CA LYS A 365 9.19 37.25 -14.86
C LYS A 365 9.30 38.61 -15.55
N GLY A 366 8.27 39.01 -16.27
CA GLY A 366 8.29 40.24 -17.05
C GLY A 366 7.21 40.29 -18.12
N ASP A 367 7.31 41.29 -18.99
CA ASP A 367 6.44 41.43 -20.16
C ASP A 367 6.62 40.24 -21.13
N PRO A 368 5.55 39.48 -21.44
CA PRO A 368 5.60 38.36 -22.38
C PRO A 368 6.06 38.74 -23.79
N GLU A 369 5.82 39.98 -24.25
CA GLU A 369 6.16 40.41 -25.61
C GLU A 369 7.67 40.43 -25.88
N VAL A 370 8.48 40.54 -24.82
CA VAL A 370 9.95 40.55 -24.94
C VAL A 370 10.50 39.17 -25.34
N ILE A 371 9.77 38.10 -25.04
CA ILE A 371 10.24 36.71 -25.20
C ILE A 371 9.31 35.88 -26.10
N ARG A 372 8.06 36.30 -26.30
CA ARG A 372 7.22 35.77 -27.37
C ARG A 372 7.84 36.19 -28.71
N GLY A 373 8.00 35.22 -29.60
CA GLY A 373 8.56 35.37 -30.94
C GLY A 373 7.90 36.50 -31.68
#